data_AF-A0A3D2VMF4-F1
#
_entry.id   AF-A0A3D2VMF4-F1
#
_cell.length_a   1.000
_cell.length_b   1.000
_cell.length_c   1.000
_cell.angle_alpha   90.00
_cell.angle_beta   90.00
_cell.angle_gamma   90.00
#
_symmetry.space_group_name_H-M   'P 1'
#
loop_
_entity.id
_entity.type
_entity.pdbx_description
1 polymer ?
#
loop_
_entity_poly.entity_id
_entity_poly.type
_entity_poly.pdbx_seq_one_letter_code
_entity_poly.pdbx_strand_id
1 'polypeptide(L)'
;YLGMVRQWQEFFYQKRYCMTYFEALPDFVKLAEAYGHSGMRIEKPGDVEGALREAFAMKDRLVFLDFLTDQGENVFPMIPSGGSQNEMLLAERDEMISTHDEGMVLL
;
A
#
# COMPACT_ATOMS: atom_id res chain seq x y z
N TYR A 1 -5.60 1.91 4.85
CA TYR A 1 -6.21 0.56 4.79
C TYR A 1 -5.14 -0.54 4.82
N LEU A 2 -5.53 -1.80 5.04
CA LEU A 2 -4.78 -2.99 4.60
C LEU A 2 -4.85 -3.05 3.07
N GLY A 3 -3.89 -2.39 2.39
CA GLY A 3 -3.96 -2.11 0.95
C GLY A 3 -4.35 -3.32 0.09
N MET A 4 -3.66 -4.45 0.27
CA MET A 4 -3.93 -5.68 -0.48
C MET A 4 -5.33 -6.23 -0.21
N VAL A 5 -5.73 -6.37 1.06
CA VAL A 5 -7.08 -6.89 1.39
C VAL A 5 -8.17 -5.95 0.88
N ARG A 6 -7.94 -4.64 0.95
CA ARG A 6 -8.85 -3.64 0.40
C ARG A 6 -8.97 -3.77 -1.13
N GLN A 7 -7.87 -3.97 -1.87
CA GLN A 7 -7.91 -4.23 -3.32
C GLN A 7 -8.80 -5.45 -3.64
N TRP A 8 -8.64 -6.56 -2.91
CA TRP A 8 -9.49 -7.74 -3.07
C TRP A 8 -10.97 -7.46 -2.74
N GLN A 9 -11.24 -6.69 -1.69
CA GLN A 9 -12.61 -6.27 -1.33
C GLN A 9 -13.25 -5.38 -2.41
N GLU A 10 -12.47 -4.53 -3.07
CA GLU A 10 -12.93 -3.75 -4.22
C GLU A 10 -13.30 -4.66 -5.40
N PHE A 11 -12.46 -5.66 -5.72
CA PHE A 11 -12.57 -6.44 -6.95
C PHE A 11 -13.64 -7.55 -6.85
N PHE A 12 -13.71 -8.22 -5.71
CA PHE A 12 -14.50 -9.45 -5.55
C PHE A 12 -15.67 -9.30 -4.60
N TYR A 13 -15.70 -8.23 -3.80
CA TYR A 13 -16.71 -8.05 -2.74
C TYR A 13 -17.46 -6.72 -2.84
N GLN A 14 -17.59 -6.16 -4.06
CA GLN A 14 -18.40 -4.97 -4.31
C GLN A 14 -18.03 -3.77 -3.41
N LYS A 15 -16.73 -3.61 -3.10
CA LYS A 15 -16.23 -2.56 -2.20
C LYS A 15 -16.80 -2.63 -0.78
N ARG A 16 -17.23 -3.82 -0.33
CA ARG A 16 -17.65 -4.06 1.06
C ARG A 16 -16.41 -4.19 1.94
N TYR A 17 -15.94 -3.06 2.45
CA TYR A 17 -14.78 -3.01 3.33
C TYR A 17 -15.09 -3.63 4.69
N CYS A 18 -14.38 -4.69 5.05
CA CYS A 18 -14.56 -5.38 6.32
C CYS A 18 -13.24 -5.40 7.09
N MET A 19 -13.15 -4.62 8.18
CA MET A 19 -12.00 -4.55 9.10
C MET A 19 -10.64 -4.29 8.41
N THR A 20 -10.64 -3.61 7.26
CA THR A 20 -9.42 -3.26 6.52
C THR A 20 -8.94 -1.84 6.77
N TYR A 21 -9.67 -1.04 7.55
CA TYR A 21 -9.28 0.31 7.92
C TYR A 21 -8.71 0.33 9.35
N PHE A 22 -7.67 1.14 9.58
CA PHE A 22 -7.10 1.37 10.91
C PHE A 22 -7.24 2.84 11.24
N GLU A 23 -8.03 3.16 12.27
CA GLU A 23 -8.15 4.52 12.83
C GLU A 23 -6.96 4.88 13.72
N ALA A 24 -6.32 3.89 14.34
CA ALA A 24 -5.31 4.10 15.37
C ALA A 24 -3.91 3.71 14.89
N LEU A 25 -3.36 4.47 13.92
CA LEU A 25 -1.94 4.38 13.59
C LEU A 25 -1.14 5.28 14.55
N PRO A 26 -0.01 4.79 15.10
CA PRO A 26 0.85 5.64 15.92
C PRO A 26 1.59 6.67 15.06
N ASP A 27 2.10 7.70 15.71
CA ASP A 27 3.08 8.60 15.09
C ASP A 27 4.43 7.86 14.98
N PHE A 28 4.73 7.34 13.79
CA PHE A 28 5.95 6.56 13.56
C PHE A 28 7.23 7.37 13.70
N VAL A 29 7.19 8.68 13.43
CA VAL A 29 8.33 9.58 13.62
C VAL A 29 8.66 9.66 15.11
N LYS A 30 7.67 9.97 15.94
CA LYS A 30 7.85 10.02 17.41
C LYS A 30 8.24 8.67 17.98
N LEU A 31 7.72 7.58 17.42
CA LEU A 31 8.11 6.24 17.83
C LEU A 31 9.61 6.01 17.59
N ALA A 32 10.12 6.32 16.39
CA ALA A 32 11.55 6.18 16.08
C ALA A 32 12.42 7.06 17.00
N GLU A 33 12.00 8.31 17.24
CA GLU A 33 12.70 9.24 18.13
C GLU A 33 12.76 8.74 19.58
N ALA A 34 11.70 8.10 20.09
CA ALA A 34 11.66 7.54 21.43
C ALA A 34 12.69 6.41 21.64
N TYR A 35 13.11 5.73 20.57
CA TYR A 35 14.18 4.73 20.59
C TYR A 35 15.58 5.33 20.31
N GLY A 36 15.70 6.66 20.21
CA GLY A 36 16.98 7.35 19.96
C GLY A 36 17.40 7.37 18.48
N HIS A 37 16.46 7.17 17.56
CA HIS A 37 16.70 7.17 16.11
C HIS A 37 16.08 8.38 15.42
N SER A 38 16.38 8.58 14.14
CA SER A 38 15.81 9.69 13.36
C SER A 38 14.52 9.24 12.69
N GLY A 39 13.44 10.02 12.82
CA GLY A 39 12.21 9.82 12.06
C GLY A 39 12.01 10.98 11.06
N MET A 40 11.50 10.69 9.87
CA MET A 40 11.13 11.69 8.87
C MET A 40 9.79 11.32 8.26
N ARG A 41 8.87 12.29 8.16
CA ARG A 41 7.61 12.13 7.44
C ARG A 41 7.68 12.85 6.08
N ILE A 42 7.31 12.15 5.02
CA ILE A 42 7.34 12.63 3.65
C ILE A 42 5.91 12.64 3.12
N GLU A 43 5.37 13.83 2.87
CA GLU A 43 3.96 14.00 2.48
C GLU A 43 3.79 14.31 0.98
N LYS A 44 4.86 14.73 0.30
CA LYS A 44 4.80 15.18 -1.09
C LYS A 44 5.83 14.45 -1.95
N PRO A 45 5.50 14.13 -3.21
CA PRO A 45 6.45 13.48 -4.13
C PRO A 45 7.76 14.26 -4.32
N GLY A 46 7.70 15.60 -4.32
CA GLY A 46 8.88 16.46 -4.49
C GLY A 46 9.90 16.38 -3.36
N ASP A 47 9.50 15.92 -2.17
CA ASP A 47 10.35 15.87 -0.98
C ASP A 47 11.12 14.53 -0.88
N VAL A 48 10.75 13.53 -1.70
CA VAL A 48 11.30 12.17 -1.64
C VAL A 48 12.81 12.15 -1.87
N GLU A 49 13.30 12.82 -2.91
CA GLU A 49 14.74 12.80 -3.22
C GLU A 49 15.57 13.44 -2.11
N GLY A 50 15.12 14.58 -1.57
CA GLY A 50 15.77 15.28 -0.48
C GLY A 50 15.83 14.42 0.79
N ALA A 51 14.70 13.82 1.17
CA ALA A 51 14.61 12.95 2.34
C ALA A 51 15.53 11.73 2.22
N LEU A 52 15.59 11.09 1.05
CA LEU A 52 16.49 9.96 0.83
C LEU A 52 17.97 10.36 0.94
N ARG A 53 18.35 11.52 0.38
CA ARG A 53 19.73 12.03 0.47
C ARG A 53 20.12 12.29 1.93
N GLU A 54 19.23 12.91 2.71
CA GLU A 54 19.45 13.15 4.14
C GLU A 54 19.56 11.85 4.93
N ALA A 55 18.63 10.91 4.70
CA ALA A 55 18.63 9.60 5.35
C ALA A 55 19.92 8.81 5.07
N PHE A 56 20.37 8.79 3.82
CA PHE A 56 21.60 8.11 3.45
C PHE A 56 22.87 8.81 3.95
N ALA A 57 22.83 10.10 4.26
CA ALA A 57 23.98 10.82 4.83
C ALA A 57 24.22 10.45 6.29
N MET A 58 23.19 10.05 7.04
CA MET A 58 23.31 9.57 8.41
C MET A 58 23.84 8.13 8.41
N LYS A 59 25.01 7.90 9.03
CA LYS A 59 25.69 6.58 9.04
C LYS A 59 25.77 5.94 10.42
N ASP A 60 25.41 6.68 11.45
CA ASP A 60 25.61 6.38 12.87
C ASP A 60 24.32 5.97 13.59
N ARG A 61 23.17 6.03 12.91
CA ARG A 61 21.85 5.71 13.49
C ARG A 61 20.87 5.20 12.43
N LEU A 62 19.84 4.52 12.90
CA LEU A 62 18.67 4.18 12.07
C LEU A 62 17.90 5.45 11.70
N VAL A 63 17.46 5.50 10.45
CA VAL A 63 16.54 6.53 9.94
C VAL A 63 15.25 5.84 9.50
N PHE A 64 14.12 6.25 10.08
CA PHE A 64 12.79 5.78 9.74
C PHE A 64 12.11 6.80 8.82
N LEU A 65 11.73 6.37 7.62
CA LEU A 65 11.04 7.21 6.64
C LEU A 65 9.57 6.78 6.54
N ASP A 66 8.67 7.67 6.97
CA ASP A 66 7.22 7.53 6.90
C ASP A 66 6.70 8.25 5.66
N PHE A 67 6.46 7.51 4.57
CA PHE A 67 5.94 8.05 3.32
C PHE A 67 4.42 8.01 3.30
N LEU A 68 3.80 9.17 3.18
CA LEU A 68 2.36 9.27 2.98
C LEU A 68 2.03 8.96 1.52
N THR A 69 1.25 7.90 1.29
CA THR A 69 0.82 7.46 -0.04
C THR A 69 -0.70 7.51 -0.16
N ASP A 70 -1.21 7.49 -1.40
CA ASP A 70 -2.64 7.34 -1.63
C ASP A 70 -3.08 5.92 -1.21
N GLN A 71 -4.10 5.85 -0.36
CA GLN A 71 -4.61 4.61 0.19
C GLN A 71 -5.52 3.84 -0.78
N GLY A 72 -5.93 4.47 -1.88
CA GLY A 72 -6.74 3.90 -2.96
C GLY A 72 -5.93 3.18 -4.05
N GLU A 73 -4.60 3.24 -3.99
CA GLU A 73 -3.73 2.65 -5.00
C GLU A 73 -3.85 1.12 -5.05
N ASN A 74 -3.95 0.58 -6.27
CA ASN A 74 -4.10 -0.85 -6.56
C ASN A 74 -2.85 -1.37 -7.27
N VAL A 75 -2.47 -2.63 -6.99
CA VAL A 75 -1.30 -3.26 -7.58
C VAL A 75 -1.65 -3.86 -8.94
N PHE A 76 -0.90 -3.46 -9.96
CA PHE A 76 -1.00 -3.95 -11.34
C PHE A 76 0.40 -4.27 -11.91
N PRO A 77 0.49 -5.16 -12.92
CA PRO A 77 -0.59 -5.99 -13.45
C PRO A 77 -1.05 -7.08 -12.48
N MET A 78 -2.28 -7.58 -12.65
CA MET A 78 -2.83 -8.63 -11.79
C MET A 78 -3.51 -9.73 -12.62
N ILE A 79 -3.20 -10.99 -12.33
CA ILE A 79 -3.97 -12.13 -12.84
C ILE A 79 -4.93 -12.55 -11.73
N PRO A 80 -6.26 -12.52 -11.93
CA PRO A 80 -7.23 -13.00 -10.95
C PRO A 80 -6.99 -14.47 -10.59
N SER A 81 -7.45 -14.88 -9.41
CA SER A 81 -7.38 -16.30 -9.02
C SER A 81 -8.08 -17.17 -10.06
N GLY A 82 -7.43 -18.26 -10.48
CA GLY A 82 -7.93 -19.14 -11.53
C GLY A 82 -7.70 -18.65 -12.97
N GLY A 83 -7.19 -17.42 -13.17
CA GLY A 83 -6.90 -16.86 -14.49
C GLY A 83 -5.60 -17.38 -15.11
N SER A 84 -5.57 -17.39 -16.44
CA SER A 84 -4.39 -17.69 -17.26
C SER A 84 -3.50 -16.45 -17.44
N GLN A 85 -2.24 -16.65 -17.85
CA GLN A 85 -1.27 -15.56 -18.04
C GLN A 85 -1.71 -14.49 -19.05
N ASN A 86 -2.54 -14.87 -20.03
CA ASN A 86 -3.10 -13.96 -21.03
C ASN A 86 -4.36 -13.20 -20.55
N GLU A 87 -4.85 -13.46 -19.34
CA GLU A 87 -6.02 -12.81 -18.72
C GLU A 87 -5.61 -11.75 -17.69
N MET A 88 -4.45 -11.14 -17.93
CA MET A 88 -3.85 -10.13 -17.07
C MET A 88 -4.62 -8.81 -17.14
N LEU A 89 -5.05 -8.33 -15.97
CA LEU A 89 -5.64 -7.02 -15.77
C LEU A 89 -4.54 -5.95 -15.75
N LEU A 90 -4.71 -4.91 -16.56
CA LEU A 90 -3.85 -3.74 -16.62
C LEU A 90 -4.56 -2.52 -16.04
N ALA A 91 -3.79 -1.65 -15.36
CA ALA A 91 -4.29 -0.37 -14.89
C ALA A 91 -4.87 0.46 -16.05
N GLU A 92 -5.96 1.19 -15.78
CA GLU A 92 -6.67 2.11 -16.70
C GLU A 92 -7.28 1.51 -17.97
N ARG A 93 -6.92 0.27 -18.35
CA ARG A 93 -7.45 -0.43 -19.53
C ARG A 93 -8.66 -1.28 -19.20
N ASP A 94 -8.57 -2.05 -18.12
CA ASP A 94 -9.53 -3.12 -17.83
C ASP A 94 -10.47 -2.71 -16.67
N GLU A 95 -11.74 -3.03 -16.81
CA GLU A 95 -12.71 -2.86 -15.73
C GLU A 95 -12.43 -3.88 -14.62
N MET A 96 -12.43 -3.39 -13.38
CA MET A 96 -12.12 -4.19 -12.20
C MET A 96 -13.34 -4.99 -11.74
N ILE A 97 -13.75 -5.94 -12.56
CA ILE A 97 -14.93 -6.78 -12.34
C ILE A 97 -14.47 -8.24 -12.29
N SER A 98 -14.81 -8.94 -11.21
CA SER A 98 -14.65 -10.39 -11.18
C SER A 98 -15.58 -11.04 -12.21
N THR A 99 -15.02 -11.71 -13.21
CA THR A 99 -15.77 -12.46 -14.22
C THR A 99 -16.06 -13.91 -13.81
N HIS A 100 -15.53 -14.35 -12.67
CA HIS A 100 -15.62 -15.73 -12.20
C HIS A 100 -16.08 -15.77 -10.73
N ASP A 101 -17.21 -16.44 -10.46
CA ASP A 101 -17.73 -16.64 -9.10
C ASP A 101 -16.78 -17.49 -8.22
N GLU A 102 -15.91 -18.29 -8.83
CA GLU A 102 -14.95 -19.15 -8.12
C GLU A 102 -13.86 -18.36 -7.36
N GLY A 103 -13.59 -17.11 -7.76
CA GLY A 103 -12.67 -16.21 -7.06
C GLY A 103 -13.20 -15.68 -5.72
N MET A 104 -14.47 -15.94 -5.38
CA MET A 104 -15.07 -15.54 -4.10
C MET A 104 -14.69 -16.43 -2.91
N VAL A 105 -14.06 -17.58 -3.17
CA VAL A 105 -13.71 -18.54 -2.13
C VAL A 105 -12.22 -18.39 -1.76
N LEU A 106 -11.93 -17.45 -0.86
CA LEU A 106 -10.67 -17.45 -0.11
C LEU A 106 -10.81 -18.41 1.08
N LEU A 107 -10.91 -19.72 0.82
CA LEU A 107 -10.67 -20.84 1.75
C LEU A 107 -10.62 -22.18 0.98
#